data_AF-A0A972BD94-F1
#
_entry.id   AF-A0A972BD94-F1
#
_cell.length_a   1.000
_cell.length_b   1.000
_cell.length_c   1.000
_cell.angle_alpha   90.00
_cell.angle_beta   90.00
_cell.angle_gamma   90.00
#
_symmetry.space_group_name_H-M   'P 1'
#
loop_
_entity.id
_entity.type
_entity.pdbx_description
1 polymer ?
#
loop_
_entity_poly.entity_id
_entity_poly.type
_entity_poly.pdbx_seq_one_letter_code
_entity_poly.pdbx_strand_id
1 'polypeptide(L)'
;MRFETTTELHASNQSLTAVTQTIKGRKFDFRNPVPADGTAIHELVAQCPPLDLNSLYAYLLLSEHFARTSVVALQDGVLVGYVSGYVPPGRPDVLFVWQVAVHQKGRGHGLGSRMIRHILASPHLSGVRHIETTVSPSNQASRRMFQAVARHLDTAVREMPLFERHLFGDHGHESEPLLRIGPFRTVGRRQESCINEVTERQAAEELMPG
;
A
#
# COMPACT_ATOMS: atom_id res chain seq x y z
N MET A 1 32.47 -30.52 -20.44
CA MET A 1 32.49 -29.40 -19.49
C MET A 1 31.16 -29.45 -18.74
N ARG A 2 31.15 -29.93 -17.49
CA ARG A 2 29.95 -29.97 -16.65
C ARG A 2 29.90 -28.66 -15.88
N PHE A 3 28.83 -27.90 -16.02
CA PHE A 3 28.56 -26.76 -15.14
C PHE A 3 27.78 -27.29 -13.94
N GLU A 4 28.47 -27.47 -12.82
CA GLU A 4 27.81 -27.55 -11.51
C GLU A 4 27.44 -26.12 -11.11
N THR A 5 26.17 -25.77 -11.27
CA THR A 5 25.64 -24.53 -10.69
C THR A 5 25.14 -24.83 -9.29
N THR A 6 26.05 -24.69 -8.32
CA THR A 6 25.70 -24.46 -6.91
C THR A 6 25.09 -23.07 -6.83
N THR A 7 23.79 -22.95 -7.04
CA THR A 7 23.05 -21.73 -6.73
C THR A 7 22.60 -21.81 -5.28
N GLU A 8 23.52 -21.53 -4.36
CA GLU A 8 23.16 -21.11 -3.01
C GLU A 8 22.51 -19.72 -3.10
N LEU A 9 21.20 -19.71 -3.31
CA LEU A 9 20.39 -18.52 -3.13
C LEU A 9 20.46 -18.11 -1.65
N HIS A 10 21.27 -17.09 -1.39
CA HIS A 10 21.18 -16.25 -0.21
C HIS A 10 19.80 -15.58 -0.17
N ALA A 11 18.78 -16.33 0.26
CA ALA A 11 17.58 -15.74 0.84
C ALA A 11 17.98 -15.21 2.21
N SER A 12 18.47 -13.97 2.26
CA SER A 12 18.65 -13.23 3.50
C SER A 12 17.30 -13.16 4.21
N ASN A 13 17.18 -13.99 5.24
CA ASN A 13 16.02 -14.24 6.07
C ASN A 13 15.67 -13.01 6.94
N GLN A 14 15.24 -11.91 6.32
CA GLN A 14 14.62 -10.78 7.01
C GLN A 14 13.11 -11.00 7.07
N SER A 15 12.71 -11.77 8.07
CA SER A 15 11.36 -11.92 8.66
C SER A 15 10.17 -11.60 7.76
N LEU A 16 9.60 -12.66 7.19
CA LEU A 16 8.28 -12.74 6.51
C LEU A 16 7.09 -12.51 7.47
N THR A 17 7.26 -11.78 8.58
CA THR A 17 6.19 -11.65 9.57
C THR A 17 5.18 -10.62 9.09
N ALA A 18 4.05 -11.13 8.59
CA ALA A 18 2.89 -10.31 8.33
C ALA A 18 2.45 -9.64 9.65
N VAL A 19 2.04 -8.37 9.55
CA VAL A 19 1.46 -7.64 10.68
C VAL A 19 -0.05 -7.82 10.61
N THR A 20 -0.63 -8.52 11.57
CA THR A 20 -2.09 -8.68 11.66
C THR A 20 -2.72 -7.47 12.34
N GLN A 21 -3.78 -6.92 11.74
CA GLN A 21 -4.63 -5.90 12.37
C GLN A 21 -6.08 -6.37 12.43
N THR A 22 -6.71 -6.21 13.58
CA THR A 22 -8.17 -6.37 13.72
C THR A 22 -8.86 -5.04 13.42
N ILE A 23 -9.74 -5.02 12.41
CA ILE A 23 -10.44 -3.84 11.93
C ILE A 23 -11.93 -4.16 11.88
N LYS A 24 -12.74 -3.53 12.74
CA LYS A 24 -14.19 -3.77 12.83
C LYS A 24 -14.52 -5.28 12.99
N GLY A 25 -13.77 -5.97 13.84
CA GLY A 25 -13.94 -7.42 14.09
C GLY A 25 -13.41 -8.35 13.00
N ARG A 26 -12.78 -7.83 11.94
CA ARG A 26 -12.13 -8.62 10.87
C ARG A 26 -10.61 -8.56 11.00
N LYS A 27 -9.92 -9.70 10.83
CA LYS A 27 -8.45 -9.75 10.84
C LYS A 27 -7.91 -9.58 9.42
N PHE A 28 -6.91 -8.73 9.27
CA PHE A 28 -6.18 -8.53 8.02
C PHE A 28 -4.69 -8.63 8.26
N ASP A 29 -4.01 -9.42 7.44
CA ASP A 29 -2.57 -9.61 7.48
C ASP A 29 -1.91 -8.75 6.42
N PHE A 30 -1.00 -7.88 6.83
CA PHE A 30 -0.26 -6.99 5.93
C PHE A 30 1.18 -7.46 5.82
N ARG A 31 1.67 -7.67 4.60
CA ARG A 31 3.07 -7.98 4.33
C ARG A 31 3.52 -7.44 2.98
N ASN A 32 4.83 -7.33 2.78
CA ASN A 32 5.37 -7.07 1.46
C ASN A 32 4.97 -8.21 0.49
N PRO A 33 4.74 -7.90 -0.79
CA PRO A 33 4.52 -8.92 -1.80
C PRO A 33 5.80 -9.73 -2.05
N VAL A 34 5.64 -10.95 -2.54
CA VAL A 34 6.70 -11.80 -3.10
C VAL A 34 6.33 -12.20 -4.53
N PRO A 35 7.27 -12.63 -5.39
CA PRO A 35 6.95 -13.00 -6.77
C PRO A 35 5.81 -14.02 -6.90
N ALA A 36 5.70 -14.96 -5.97
CA ALA A 36 4.61 -15.94 -5.95
C ALA A 36 3.19 -15.32 -5.80
N ASP A 37 3.08 -14.07 -5.32
CA ASP A 37 1.81 -13.34 -5.25
C ASP A 37 1.37 -12.77 -6.61
N GLY A 38 2.25 -12.73 -7.62
CA GLY A 38 2.02 -11.98 -8.86
C GLY A 38 0.71 -12.34 -9.57
N THR A 39 0.37 -13.63 -9.65
CA THR A 39 -0.90 -14.10 -10.24
C THR A 39 -2.10 -13.61 -9.45
N ALA A 40 -2.09 -13.75 -8.12
CA ALA A 40 -3.18 -13.31 -7.26
C ALA A 40 -3.34 -11.77 -7.26
N ILE A 41 -2.23 -11.02 -7.35
CA ILE A 41 -2.25 -9.56 -7.50
C ILE A 41 -2.88 -9.17 -8.84
N HIS A 42 -2.45 -9.81 -9.94
CA HIS A 42 -2.99 -9.56 -11.28
C HIS A 42 -4.50 -9.81 -11.32
N GLU A 43 -4.96 -10.94 -10.77
CA GLU A 43 -6.39 -11.27 -10.65
C GLU A 43 -7.15 -10.26 -9.78
N LEU A 44 -6.58 -9.83 -8.65
CA LEU A 44 -7.18 -8.79 -7.81
C LEU A 44 -7.38 -7.49 -8.59
N VAL A 45 -6.35 -7.01 -9.29
CA VAL A 45 -6.42 -5.73 -10.03
C VAL A 45 -7.47 -5.81 -11.13
N ALA A 46 -7.56 -6.93 -11.85
CA ALA A 46 -8.60 -7.17 -12.85
C ALA A 46 -10.03 -7.08 -12.27
N GLN A 47 -10.20 -7.41 -10.98
CA GLN A 47 -11.47 -7.31 -10.26
C GLN A 47 -11.73 -5.93 -9.63
N CYS A 48 -10.83 -4.97 -9.82
CA CYS A 48 -10.90 -3.63 -9.22
C CYS A 48 -11.01 -2.50 -10.27
N PRO A 49 -12.00 -2.52 -11.18
CA PRO A 49 -12.20 -1.40 -12.09
C PRO A 49 -12.47 -0.10 -11.30
N PRO A 50 -12.01 1.07 -11.80
CA PRO A 50 -11.46 1.29 -13.15
C PRO A 50 -9.92 1.21 -13.23
N LEU A 51 -9.24 0.44 -12.37
CA LEU A 51 -7.78 0.32 -12.45
C LEU A 51 -7.34 -0.29 -13.78
N ASP A 52 -6.30 0.28 -14.37
CA ASP A 52 -5.63 -0.30 -15.53
C ASP A 52 -4.95 -1.62 -15.17
N LEU A 53 -5.26 -2.66 -15.93
CA LEU A 53 -4.65 -3.96 -15.78
C LEU A 53 -3.33 -4.02 -16.57
N ASN A 54 -2.21 -3.97 -15.85
CA ASN A 54 -0.89 -4.27 -16.42
C ASN A 54 -0.71 -5.76 -16.71
N SER A 55 0.36 -6.13 -17.42
CA SER A 55 0.71 -7.53 -17.63
C SER A 55 1.03 -8.26 -16.33
N LEU A 56 0.81 -9.58 -16.27
CA LEU A 56 1.23 -10.41 -15.14
C LEU A 56 2.72 -10.20 -14.80
N TYR A 57 3.55 -10.07 -15.83
CA TYR A 57 4.98 -9.85 -15.67
C TYR A 57 5.31 -8.55 -14.90
N ALA A 58 4.53 -7.48 -15.10
CA ALA A 58 4.71 -6.24 -14.34
C ALA A 58 4.50 -6.46 -12.83
N TYR A 59 3.50 -7.25 -12.43
CA TYR A 59 3.26 -7.55 -11.02
C TYR A 59 4.34 -8.46 -10.43
N LEU A 60 4.91 -9.37 -11.21
CA LEU A 60 6.08 -10.16 -10.78
C LEU A 60 7.28 -9.24 -10.49
N LEU A 61 7.58 -8.30 -11.38
CA LEU A 61 8.67 -7.34 -11.20
C LEU A 61 8.42 -6.39 -10.02
N LEU A 62 7.19 -5.93 -9.82
CA LEU A 62 6.83 -5.10 -8.67
C LEU A 62 7.03 -5.86 -7.35
N SER A 63 6.66 -7.14 -7.33
CA SER A 63 6.84 -8.00 -6.16
C SER A 63 8.29 -8.39 -5.90
N GLU A 64 9.18 -8.36 -6.90
CA GLU A 64 10.60 -8.65 -6.73
C GLU A 64 11.40 -7.38 -6.39
N HIS A 65 11.32 -6.36 -7.25
CA HIS A 65 12.17 -5.18 -7.18
C HIS A 65 11.62 -4.08 -6.26
N PHE A 66 10.30 -4.05 -6.05
CA PHE A 66 9.61 -2.97 -5.34
C PHE A 66 8.81 -3.47 -4.13
N ALA A 67 9.14 -4.66 -3.61
CA ALA A 67 8.47 -5.26 -2.45
C ALA A 67 8.50 -4.35 -1.21
N ARG A 68 9.61 -3.65 -0.97
CA ARG A 68 9.81 -2.79 0.21
C ARG A 68 8.98 -1.49 0.19
N THR A 69 8.44 -1.13 -0.98
CA THR A 69 7.59 0.05 -1.20
C THR A 69 6.16 -0.35 -1.58
N SER A 70 5.83 -1.64 -1.45
CA SER A 70 4.56 -2.24 -1.81
C SER A 70 4.02 -3.07 -0.66
N VAL A 71 2.73 -3.39 -0.66
CA VAL A 71 2.11 -4.24 0.37
C VAL A 71 0.93 -5.00 -0.20
N VAL A 72 0.73 -6.22 0.28
CA VAL A 72 -0.50 -6.99 0.12
C VAL A 72 -1.24 -7.08 1.44
N ALA A 73 -2.57 -7.07 1.38
CA ALA A 73 -3.45 -7.31 2.52
C ALA A 73 -4.22 -8.61 2.28
N LEU A 74 -4.09 -9.55 3.22
CA LEU A 74 -4.79 -10.81 3.20
C LEU A 74 -5.90 -10.81 4.26
N GLN A 75 -7.02 -11.44 3.95
CA GLN A 75 -8.08 -11.75 4.91
C GLN A 75 -8.34 -13.25 4.82
N ASP A 76 -8.20 -13.96 5.94
CA ASP A 76 -8.35 -15.42 6.01
C ASP A 76 -7.48 -16.15 4.95
N GLY A 77 -6.26 -15.66 4.74
CA GLY A 77 -5.32 -16.17 3.73
C GLY A 77 -5.59 -15.75 2.29
N VAL A 78 -6.66 -15.01 2.02
CA VAL A 78 -7.04 -14.55 0.68
C VAL A 78 -6.59 -13.11 0.45
N LEU A 79 -5.91 -12.84 -0.67
CA LEU A 79 -5.47 -11.49 -1.04
C LEU A 79 -6.69 -10.61 -1.37
N VAL A 80 -6.91 -9.57 -0.56
CA VAL A 80 -8.06 -8.65 -0.69
C VAL A 80 -7.65 -7.19 -0.88
N GLY A 81 -6.35 -6.89 -0.79
CA GLY A 81 -5.81 -5.57 -1.09
C GLY A 81 -4.38 -5.63 -1.57
N TYR A 82 -4.00 -4.66 -2.40
CA TYR A 82 -2.65 -4.48 -2.91
C TYR A 82 -2.35 -2.99 -3.08
N VAL A 83 -1.14 -2.57 -2.72
CA VAL A 83 -0.58 -1.27 -3.09
C VAL A 83 0.78 -1.48 -3.73
N SER A 84 0.97 -0.93 -4.93
CA SER A 84 2.27 -0.77 -5.55
C SER A 84 2.80 0.64 -5.32
N GLY A 85 4.09 0.74 -4.98
CA GLY A 85 4.76 2.03 -4.86
C GLY A 85 6.25 1.91 -5.12
N TYR A 86 6.88 3.04 -5.33
CA TYR A 86 8.33 3.16 -5.52
C TYR A 86 8.82 4.55 -5.11
N VAL A 87 10.10 4.66 -4.80
CA VAL A 87 10.76 5.96 -4.59
C VAL A 87 11.32 6.40 -5.94
N PRO A 88 10.85 7.51 -6.54
CA PRO A 88 11.37 7.98 -7.82
C PRO A 88 12.89 8.24 -7.73
N PRO A 89 13.69 7.82 -8.72
CA PRO A 89 15.12 8.08 -8.74
C PRO A 89 15.43 9.59 -8.58
N GLY A 90 16.39 9.92 -7.71
CA GLY A 90 16.76 11.30 -7.41
C GLY A 90 15.82 12.06 -6.46
N ARG A 91 14.70 11.46 -6.03
CA ARG A 91 13.74 12.07 -5.08
C ARG A 91 13.49 11.16 -3.87
N PRO A 92 14.51 10.91 -3.02
CA PRO A 92 14.45 9.94 -1.93
C PRO A 92 13.45 10.30 -0.83
N ASP A 93 12.98 11.55 -0.78
CA ASP A 93 11.96 12.03 0.15
C ASP A 93 10.51 11.81 -0.36
N VAL A 94 10.33 11.20 -1.54
CA VAL A 94 9.02 10.97 -2.15
C VAL A 94 8.74 9.47 -2.29
N LEU A 95 7.58 9.02 -1.82
CA LEU A 95 7.00 7.74 -2.22
C LEU A 95 5.94 7.99 -3.30
N PHE A 96 6.15 7.46 -4.49
CA PHE A 96 5.11 7.41 -5.51
C PHE A 96 4.24 6.17 -5.30
N VAL A 97 2.93 6.35 -5.13
CA VAL A 97 1.94 5.28 -5.03
C VAL A 97 1.27 5.11 -6.39
N TRP A 98 1.49 3.97 -7.03
CA TRP A 98 1.04 3.71 -8.39
C TRP A 98 -0.36 3.11 -8.43
N GLN A 99 -0.59 1.90 -7.90
CA GLN A 99 -1.92 1.29 -7.87
C GLN A 99 -2.34 1.01 -6.43
N VAL A 100 -3.62 1.25 -6.12
CA VAL A 100 -4.26 0.85 -4.86
C VAL A 100 -5.50 0.03 -5.18
N ALA A 101 -5.36 -1.29 -5.13
CA ALA A 101 -6.45 -2.22 -5.36
C ALA A 101 -7.04 -2.67 -4.03
N VAL A 102 -8.37 -2.61 -3.90
CA VAL A 102 -9.11 -3.12 -2.73
C VAL A 102 -10.32 -3.89 -3.24
N HIS A 103 -10.28 -5.21 -3.06
CA HIS A 103 -11.37 -6.11 -3.40
C HIS A 103 -12.65 -5.69 -2.68
N GLN A 104 -13.82 -6.01 -3.25
CA GLN A 104 -15.11 -5.67 -2.64
C GLN A 104 -15.23 -6.16 -1.18
N LYS A 105 -14.69 -7.34 -0.87
CA LYS A 105 -14.63 -7.92 0.49
C LYS A 105 -13.82 -7.06 1.47
N GLY A 106 -12.81 -6.31 1.00
CA GLY A 106 -11.98 -5.42 1.81
C GLY A 106 -12.49 -3.97 1.92
N ARG A 107 -13.52 -3.58 1.16
CA ARG A 107 -14.07 -2.21 1.19
C ARG A 107 -14.76 -1.90 2.52
N GLY A 108 -14.88 -0.62 2.87
CA GLY A 108 -15.51 -0.16 4.12
C GLY A 108 -14.64 -0.29 5.39
N HIS A 109 -13.44 -0.86 5.28
CA HIS A 109 -12.49 -1.05 6.40
C HIS A 109 -11.32 -0.03 6.38
N GLY A 110 -11.32 0.89 5.42
CA GLY A 110 -10.23 1.86 5.23
C GLY A 110 -8.91 1.19 4.79
N LEU A 111 -9.01 0.07 4.07
CA LEU A 111 -7.87 -0.80 3.78
C LEU A 111 -6.77 -0.11 2.98
N GLY A 112 -7.13 0.67 1.95
CA GLY A 112 -6.15 1.42 1.14
C GLY A 112 -5.28 2.40 1.96
N SER A 113 -5.91 3.24 2.78
CA SER A 113 -5.18 4.15 3.67
C SER A 113 -4.35 3.41 4.73
N ARG A 114 -4.78 2.22 5.17
CA ARG A 114 -4.01 1.37 6.10
C ARG A 114 -2.78 0.76 5.44
N MET A 115 -2.92 0.24 4.23
CA MET A 115 -1.83 -0.29 3.43
C MET A 115 -0.75 0.78 3.18
N ILE A 116 -1.14 1.99 2.81
CA ILE A 116 -0.19 3.10 2.63
C ILE A 116 0.55 3.43 3.94
N ARG A 117 -0.17 3.47 5.07
CA ARG A 117 0.47 3.70 6.38
C ARG A 117 1.40 2.56 6.79
N HIS A 118 1.06 1.31 6.46
CA HIS A 118 1.94 0.17 6.67
C HIS A 118 3.25 0.33 5.90
N ILE A 119 3.18 0.72 4.62
CA ILE A 119 4.38 1.03 3.81
C ILE A 119 5.20 2.14 4.49
N LEU A 120 4.59 3.26 4.87
CA LEU A 120 5.29 4.39 5.49
C LEU A 120 5.89 4.10 6.87
N ALA A 121 5.39 3.09 7.58
CA ALA A 121 5.96 2.65 8.87
C ALA A 121 7.28 1.86 8.69
N SER A 122 7.63 1.48 7.46
CA SER A 122 8.87 0.78 7.15
C SER A 122 10.10 1.65 7.49
N PRO A 123 11.08 1.13 8.24
CA PRO A 123 12.33 1.86 8.52
C PRO A 123 13.08 2.29 7.26
N HIS A 124 12.97 1.52 6.17
CA HIS A 124 13.58 1.84 4.87
C HIS A 124 13.03 3.13 4.24
N LEU A 125 11.84 3.57 4.65
CA LEU A 125 11.18 4.78 4.15
C LEU A 125 11.18 5.92 5.18
N SER A 126 12.04 5.84 6.20
CA SER A 126 12.17 6.89 7.23
C SER A 126 12.55 8.27 6.68
N GLY A 127 13.15 8.34 5.48
CA GLY A 127 13.47 9.56 4.74
C GLY A 127 12.30 10.18 3.94
N VAL A 128 11.21 9.44 3.73
CA VAL A 128 10.06 9.93 2.96
C VAL A 128 9.32 11.02 3.73
N ARG A 129 8.99 12.10 3.04
CA ARG A 129 8.23 13.27 3.54
C ARG A 129 7.00 13.58 2.70
N HIS A 130 6.91 12.99 1.51
CA HIS A 130 5.84 13.23 0.57
C HIS A 130 5.33 11.93 -0.02
N ILE A 131 4.02 11.88 -0.28
CA ILE A 131 3.42 10.89 -1.15
C ILE A 131 3.00 11.60 -2.43
N GLU A 132 3.32 10.98 -3.56
CA GLU A 132 2.82 11.38 -4.88
C GLU A 132 1.99 10.24 -5.47
N THR A 133 0.98 10.58 -6.25
CA THR A 133 0.11 9.62 -6.95
C THR A 133 -0.69 10.37 -8.01
N THR A 134 -1.22 9.68 -9.01
CA THR A 134 -2.15 10.25 -9.98
C THR A 134 -3.55 9.76 -9.73
N VAL A 135 -4.53 10.68 -9.73
CA VAL A 135 -5.92 10.32 -9.53
C VAL A 135 -6.82 11.17 -10.41
N SER A 136 -7.51 10.53 -11.35
CA SER A 136 -8.52 11.18 -12.18
C SER A 136 -9.54 11.99 -11.34
N PRO A 137 -10.08 13.10 -11.86
CA PRO A 137 -11.15 13.87 -11.19
C PRO A 137 -12.37 13.02 -10.80
N SER A 138 -12.73 12.03 -11.63
CA SER A 138 -13.88 11.15 -11.39
C SER A 138 -13.66 10.08 -10.31
N ASN A 139 -12.42 9.75 -9.98
CA ASN A 139 -12.09 8.71 -8.98
C ASN A 139 -12.22 9.23 -7.53
N GLN A 140 -13.45 9.58 -7.16
CA GLN A 140 -13.76 10.17 -5.85
C GLN A 140 -13.48 9.23 -4.67
N ALA A 141 -13.49 7.91 -4.91
CA ALA A 141 -13.11 6.93 -3.88
C ALA A 141 -11.63 7.07 -3.50
N SER A 142 -10.73 7.11 -4.48
CA SER A 142 -9.29 7.28 -4.25
C SER A 142 -8.97 8.66 -3.70
N ARG A 143 -9.64 9.72 -4.19
CA ARG A 143 -9.49 11.08 -3.65
C ARG A 143 -9.83 11.14 -2.15
N ARG A 144 -10.96 10.56 -1.72
CA ARG A 144 -11.32 10.47 -0.29
C ARG A 144 -10.32 9.65 0.52
N MET A 145 -9.80 8.57 -0.05
CA MET A 145 -8.78 7.74 0.59
C MET A 145 -7.48 8.51 0.84
N PHE A 146 -6.97 9.23 -0.18
CA PHE A 146 -5.76 10.04 -0.05
C PHE A 146 -5.95 11.25 0.87
N GLN A 147 -7.14 11.87 0.88
CA GLN A 147 -7.50 12.86 1.90
C GLN A 147 -7.49 12.27 3.32
N ALA A 148 -7.95 11.02 3.50
CA ALA A 148 -7.87 10.35 4.79
C ALA A 148 -6.42 10.05 5.21
N VAL A 149 -5.55 9.70 4.26
CA VAL A 149 -4.10 9.57 4.50
C VAL A 149 -3.51 10.91 4.95
N ALA A 150 -3.81 12.00 4.24
CA ALA A 150 -3.32 13.34 4.57
C ALA A 150 -3.76 13.78 5.98
N ARG A 151 -5.03 13.57 6.34
CA ARG A 151 -5.53 13.84 7.69
C ARG A 151 -4.81 13.03 8.77
N HIS A 152 -4.54 11.74 8.52
CA HIS A 152 -3.79 10.91 9.48
C HIS A 152 -2.35 11.37 9.67
N LEU A 153 -1.74 11.90 8.60
CA LEU A 153 -0.37 12.40 8.60
C LEU A 153 -0.26 13.88 9.02
N ASP A 154 -1.37 14.49 9.46
CA ASP A 154 -1.46 15.91 9.83
C ASP A 154 -0.88 16.85 8.75
N THR A 155 -1.31 16.63 7.51
CA THR A 155 -0.83 17.38 6.35
C THR A 155 -1.92 17.61 5.31
N ALA A 156 -1.61 18.37 4.27
CA ALA A 156 -2.53 18.72 3.20
C ALA A 156 -2.31 17.89 1.92
N VAL A 157 -3.33 17.84 1.08
CA VAL A 157 -3.23 17.37 -0.32
C VAL A 157 -3.14 18.61 -1.20
N ARG A 158 -2.14 18.65 -2.09
CA ARG A 158 -2.05 19.61 -3.19
C ARG A 158 -2.23 18.88 -4.50
N GLU A 159 -2.96 19.50 -5.42
CA GLU A 159 -3.21 18.96 -6.75
C GLU A 159 -2.46 19.80 -7.79
N MET A 160 -1.78 19.13 -8.72
CA MET A 160 -0.99 19.76 -9.78
C MET A 160 -1.29 19.04 -11.12
N PRO A 161 -1.30 19.74 -12.26
CA PRO A 161 -1.32 19.09 -13.56
C PRO A 161 -0.11 18.14 -13.73
N LEU A 162 -0.32 16.98 -14.35
CA LEU A 162 0.78 16.06 -14.69
C LEU A 162 0.54 15.36 -16.04
N PHE A 163 -0.40 14.41 -16.09
CA PHE A 163 -0.74 13.73 -17.34
C PHE A 163 -2.04 14.25 -17.89
N GLU A 164 -1.94 15.15 -18.87
CA GLU A 164 -3.11 15.69 -19.56
C GLU A 164 -3.72 14.67 -20.52
N ARG A 165 -5.03 14.80 -20.78
CA ARG A 165 -5.79 13.87 -21.64
C ARG A 165 -5.14 13.59 -22.99
N HIS A 166 -4.52 14.61 -23.59
CA HIS A 166 -3.89 14.48 -24.91
C HIS A 166 -2.69 13.52 -24.93
N LEU A 167 -2.03 13.29 -23.79
CA LEU A 167 -0.89 12.36 -23.68
C LEU A 167 -1.31 10.89 -23.75
N PHE A 168 -2.60 10.60 -23.51
CA PHE A 168 -3.14 9.24 -23.57
C PHE A 168 -3.62 8.82 -24.96
N GLY A 169 -3.50 9.70 -25.97
CA GLY A 169 -3.94 9.40 -27.35
C GLY A 169 -5.39 8.89 -27.41
N ASP A 170 -5.62 7.84 -28.20
CA ASP A 170 -6.96 7.27 -28.42
C ASP A 170 -7.42 6.32 -27.29
N HIS A 171 -6.62 6.14 -26.24
CA HIS A 171 -6.94 5.21 -25.14
C HIS A 171 -8.06 5.71 -24.21
N GLY A 172 -8.63 6.89 -24.47
CA GLY A 172 -9.87 7.34 -23.82
C GLY A 172 -9.76 7.70 -22.33
N HIS A 173 -8.55 7.87 -21.81
CA HIS A 173 -8.34 8.24 -20.40
C HIS A 173 -8.72 9.70 -20.11
N GLU A 174 -9.19 9.94 -18.89
CA GLU A 174 -9.26 11.29 -18.32
C GLU A 174 -7.85 11.84 -18.06
N SER A 175 -7.74 13.15 -17.81
CA SER A 175 -6.50 13.69 -17.24
C SER A 175 -6.22 13.07 -15.88
N GLU A 176 -4.96 12.75 -15.63
CA GLU A 176 -4.45 12.15 -14.39
C GLU A 176 -3.57 13.20 -13.67
N PRO A 177 -4.18 14.13 -12.91
CA PRO A 177 -3.43 15.12 -12.15
C PRO A 177 -2.64 14.45 -11.01
N LEU A 178 -1.51 15.06 -10.66
CA LEU A 178 -0.69 14.66 -9.53
C LEU A 178 -1.33 15.15 -8.22
N LEU A 179 -1.63 14.22 -7.32
CA LEU A 179 -1.86 14.52 -5.91
C LEU A 179 -0.55 14.40 -5.15
N ARG A 180 -0.14 15.48 -4.49
CA ARG A 180 1.02 15.54 -3.60
C ARG A 180 0.55 15.74 -2.16
N ILE A 181 0.91 14.80 -1.28
CA ILE A 181 0.55 14.81 0.14
C ILE A 181 1.82 15.04 0.94
N GLY A 182 1.86 16.12 1.72
CA GLY A 182 3.02 16.48 2.53
C GLY A 182 3.38 17.97 2.49
N PRO A 183 4.50 18.35 3.14
CA PRO A 183 5.38 17.46 3.88
C PRO A 183 4.70 16.90 5.14
N PHE A 184 5.01 15.66 5.50
CA PHE A 184 4.67 15.07 6.79
C PHE A 184 5.94 14.71 7.57
N ARG A 185 5.83 14.63 8.89
CA ARG A 185 6.93 14.14 9.74
C ARG A 185 7.08 12.63 9.56
N THR A 186 8.31 12.12 9.63
CA THR A 186 8.54 10.67 9.62
C THR A 186 7.63 10.01 10.65
N VAL A 187 6.93 8.96 10.24
CA VAL A 187 6.15 8.11 11.15
C VAL A 187 7.14 7.30 11.97
N GLY A 188 7.70 7.91 13.02
CA GLY A 188 8.45 7.18 14.04
C GLY A 188 7.49 6.20 14.71
N ARG A 189 8.00 5.02 15.09
CA ARG A 189 7.26 3.87 15.64
C ARG A 189 6.62 4.13 17.03
N ARG A 190 5.90 5.24 17.21
CA ARG A 190 5.15 5.62 18.42
C ARG A 190 3.65 5.29 18.35
N GLN A 191 3.14 4.74 17.24
CA GLN A 191 1.69 4.53 17.06
C GLN A 191 1.17 3.12 17.38
N GLU A 192 2.03 2.16 17.77
CA GLU A 192 1.56 0.86 18.28
C GLU A 192 1.14 0.92 19.77
N SER A 193 1.68 1.85 20.57
CA SER A 193 1.30 1.95 21.99
C SER A 193 -0.13 2.44 22.21
N CYS A 194 -0.63 3.38 21.38
CA CYS A 194 -1.98 3.91 21.52
C CYS A 194 -3.10 2.92 21.14
N ILE A 195 -2.80 1.83 20.43
CA ILE A 195 -3.80 0.83 20.03
C ILE A 195 -3.84 -0.33 21.03
N ASN A 196 -2.70 -0.68 21.62
CA ASN A 196 -2.65 -1.75 22.63
C ASN A 196 -3.23 -1.28 23.99
N GLU A 197 -2.99 -0.04 24.40
CA GLU A 197 -3.53 0.48 25.67
C GLU A 197 -5.06 0.54 25.73
N VAL A 198 -5.73 0.78 24.59
CA VAL A 198 -7.21 0.79 24.54
C VAL A 198 -7.76 -0.64 24.61
N THR A 199 -7.06 -1.62 24.03
CA THR A 199 -7.49 -3.02 24.01
C THR A 199 -7.29 -3.69 25.38
N GLU A 200 -6.19 -3.40 26.08
CA GLU A 200 -5.92 -3.93 27.42
C GLU A 200 -6.84 -3.34 28.49
N ARG A 201 -7.22 -2.05 28.38
CA ARG A 201 -8.20 -1.44 29.29
C ARG A 201 -9.61 -2.02 29.12
N GLN A 202 -10.02 -2.33 27.89
CA GLN A 202 -11.33 -2.95 27.63
C GLN A 202 -11.39 -4.42 28.09
N ALA A 203 -10.29 -5.17 27.99
CA ALA A 203 -10.23 -6.54 28.51
C ALA A 203 -10.17 -6.61 30.06
N ALA A 204 -9.61 -5.59 30.71
CA ALA A 204 -9.55 -5.52 32.18
C ALA A 204 -10.90 -5.16 32.83
N GLU A 205 -11.79 -4.44 32.15
CA GLU A 205 -13.13 -4.12 32.64
C GLU A 205 -14.13 -5.29 32.54
N GLU A 206 -13.93 -6.25 31.63
CA GLU A 206 -14.79 -7.44 31.50
C GLU A 206 -14.44 -8.59 32.45
N LEU A 207 -13.30 -8.53 33.16
CA LEU A 207 -12.80 -9.63 34.02
C LEU A 207 -12.99 -9.40 35.54
N MET A 208 -13.73 -8.38 35.94
CA MET A 208 -14.05 -8.13 37.36
C MET A 208 -15.45 -8.67 37.66
N PRO A 209 -15.59 -9.85 38.32
CA PRO A 209 -16.88 -10.32 38.78
C PRO A 209 -17.37 -9.43 39.93
N GLY A 210 -18.60 -8.93 39.80
CA GLY A 210 -19.35 -8.32 40.91
C GLY A 210 -19.77 -9.34 41.96
#